data_AF-A0A453Q808-F1
#
_entry.id   AF-A0A453Q808-F1
#
_cell.length_a   1.000
_cell.length_b   1.000
_cell.length_c   1.000
_cell.angle_alpha   90.00
_cell.angle_beta   90.00
_cell.angle_gamma   90.00
#
_symmetry.space_group_name_H-M   'P 1'
#
loop_
_entity.id
_entity.type
_entity.pdbx_description
1 polymer ?
#
loop_
_entity_poly.entity_id
_entity_poly.type
_entity_poly.pdbx_seq_one_letter_code
_entity_poly.pdbx_strand_id
1 'polypeptide(L)'
;IHAAYHALRDTKGLPWPKDHEKNADADLLEWLQAMFGFQKDNVSNQREHLILLIASMHIRQISKHEQHPKLDDHVLDTTMKKLFKNYKRWCKHLGRKTSLWLPTIQQEVQQRKLLYMGLYLLIWGEAANLRFMPECLCYLFHHMAFELYGVLAGNVNPVTGEYVRPFYGGEEEAFLKKVVTPISRIVETDKAERSGTIKSKHSHRRNYDDLNAFFWSRDCFQLGWPMRADAEFFKKKSDLCELCSSSTPQVCVRVCFILATVRSWVQRSRRRWWWSGGGLPELTGH
;
A
#
# COMPACT_ATOMS: atom_id res chain seq x y z
N ILE A 1 12.71 15.23 17.88
CA ILE A 1 13.49 14.59 16.78
C ILE A 1 14.30 13.42 17.31
N HIS A 2 15.19 13.61 18.30
CA HIS A 2 15.99 12.53 18.89
C HIS A 2 15.20 11.30 19.35
N ALA A 3 14.06 11.48 20.05
CA ALA A 3 13.23 10.35 20.49
C ALA A 3 12.72 9.48 19.32
N ALA A 4 12.30 10.09 18.21
CA ALA A 4 11.85 9.37 17.02
C ALA A 4 13.02 8.66 16.31
N TYR A 5 14.17 9.33 16.22
CA TYR A 5 15.40 8.75 15.68
C TYR A 5 15.87 7.52 16.47
N HIS A 6 15.93 7.61 17.80
CA HIS A 6 16.29 6.48 18.66
C HIS A 6 15.29 5.32 18.54
N ALA A 7 13.99 5.62 18.43
CA ALA A 7 12.97 4.58 18.27
C ALA A 7 13.12 3.81 16.95
N LEU A 8 13.54 4.48 15.86
CA LEU A 8 13.85 3.80 14.59
C LEU A 8 15.10 2.92 14.65
N ARG A 9 15.99 3.13 15.62
CA ARG A 9 17.19 2.28 15.78
C ARG A 9 16.95 1.02 16.60
N ASP A 10 15.73 0.81 17.10
CA ASP A 10 15.38 -0.42 17.79
C ASP A 10 15.23 -1.58 16.80
N THR A 11 16.35 -2.17 16.38
CA THR A 11 16.41 -3.30 15.45
C THR A 11 16.53 -4.66 16.16
N LYS A 12 16.27 -4.70 17.47
CA LYS A 12 16.36 -5.92 18.29
C LYS A 12 15.33 -6.96 17.80
N GLY A 13 15.77 -8.22 17.71
CA GLY A 13 14.92 -9.34 17.31
C GLY A 13 14.56 -9.40 15.82
N LEU A 14 15.04 -8.47 14.99
CA LEU A 14 14.77 -8.51 13.56
C LEU A 14 15.63 -9.57 12.85
N PRO A 15 15.02 -10.42 11.99
CA PRO A 15 15.77 -11.39 11.20
C PRO A 15 16.43 -10.67 10.02
N TRP A 16 17.74 -10.42 10.11
CA TRP A 16 18.51 -9.82 9.01
C TRP A 16 18.87 -10.89 7.97
N PRO A 17 18.88 -10.57 6.66
CA PRO A 17 19.41 -11.46 5.64
C PRO A 17 20.88 -11.81 5.92
N LYS A 18 21.29 -13.06 5.68
CA LYS A 18 22.66 -13.55 5.95
C LYS A 18 23.74 -12.73 5.22
N ASP A 19 23.42 -12.26 4.02
CA ASP A 19 24.33 -11.53 3.13
C ASP A 19 24.32 -10.02 3.40
N HIS A 20 23.62 -9.56 4.43
CA HIS A 20 23.52 -8.14 4.77
C HIS A 20 24.57 -7.76 5.82
N GLU A 21 25.54 -6.94 5.41
CA GLU A 21 26.48 -6.32 6.35
C GLU A 21 25.75 -5.32 7.24
N LYS A 22 25.50 -5.71 8.49
CA LYS A 22 24.81 -4.84 9.44
C LYS A 22 25.72 -3.69 9.86
N ASN A 23 25.37 -2.49 9.42
CA ASN A 23 26.01 -1.26 9.89
C ASN A 23 25.66 -0.99 11.37
N ALA A 24 26.58 -0.39 12.12
CA ALA A 24 26.34 0.00 13.52
C ALA A 24 25.17 1.01 13.67
N ASP A 25 24.89 1.74 12.60
CA ASP A 25 23.85 2.75 12.50
C ASP A 25 22.55 2.26 11.87
N ALA A 26 22.43 0.95 11.63
CA ALA A 26 21.30 0.34 10.96
C ALA A 26 19.98 0.55 11.72
N ASP A 27 18.92 0.83 10.97
CA ASP A 27 17.61 1.18 11.50
C ASP A 27 16.48 0.34 10.88
N LEU A 28 15.26 0.54 11.38
CA LEU A 28 14.07 -0.19 10.94
C LEU A 28 13.83 -0.06 9.42
N LEU A 29 14.15 1.07 8.82
CA LEU A 29 13.92 1.31 7.39
C LEU A 29 14.99 0.67 6.51
N GLU A 30 16.24 0.62 6.98
CA GLU A 30 17.29 -0.17 6.34
C GLU A 30 16.97 -1.66 6.38
N TRP A 31 16.36 -2.14 7.46
CA TRP A 31 15.86 -3.52 7.51
C TRP A 31 14.73 -3.74 6.49
N LEU A 32 13.75 -2.83 6.41
CA LEU A 32 12.68 -2.91 5.39
C LEU A 32 13.25 -2.88 3.96
N GLN A 33 14.29 -2.08 3.72
CA GLN A 33 15.01 -2.04 2.45
C GLN A 33 15.60 -3.41 2.12
N ALA A 34 16.35 -4.02 3.04
CA ALA A 34 16.98 -5.31 2.84
C ALA A 34 15.95 -6.44 2.61
N MET A 35 14.81 -6.38 3.29
CA MET A 35 13.77 -7.41 3.18
C MET A 35 12.93 -7.29 1.90
N PHE A 36 12.53 -6.08 1.51
CA PHE A 36 11.56 -5.86 0.43
C PHE A 36 12.18 -5.31 -0.86
N GLY A 37 13.47 -4.94 -0.85
CA GLY A 37 14.16 -4.42 -2.01
C GLY A 37 13.68 -3.03 -2.43
N PHE A 38 13.53 -2.11 -1.48
CA PHE A 38 13.25 -0.69 -1.79
C PHE A 38 14.51 0.03 -2.28
N GLN A 39 14.33 1.12 -3.02
CA GLN A 39 15.43 1.97 -3.49
C GLN A 39 16.09 2.73 -2.32
N LYS A 40 17.43 2.80 -2.31
CA LYS A 40 18.20 3.41 -1.22
C LYS A 40 17.85 4.89 -0.97
N ASP A 41 17.64 5.65 -2.05
CA ASP A 41 17.28 7.06 -1.95
C ASP A 41 15.87 7.25 -1.41
N ASN A 42 14.92 6.39 -1.82
CA ASN A 42 13.58 6.38 -1.26
C ASN A 42 13.62 6.10 0.24
N VAL A 43 14.42 5.13 0.67
CA VAL A 43 14.59 4.77 2.08
C VAL A 43 15.13 5.95 2.89
N SER A 44 16.18 6.61 2.41
CA SER A 44 16.75 7.80 3.06
C SER A 44 15.72 8.93 3.19
N ASN A 45 14.98 9.22 2.11
CA ASN A 45 13.95 10.25 2.09
C ASN A 45 12.79 9.95 3.04
N GLN A 46 12.29 8.70 3.03
CA GLN A 46 11.17 8.31 3.90
C GLN A 46 11.56 8.19 5.37
N ARG A 47 12.84 7.91 5.67
CA ARG A 47 13.38 7.94 7.03
C ARG A 47 13.27 9.32 7.63
N GLU A 48 13.79 10.33 6.95
CA GLU A 48 13.70 11.73 7.40
C GLU A 48 12.23 12.16 7.54
N HIS A 49 11.40 11.82 6.55
CA HIS A 49 9.98 12.14 6.58
C HIS A 49 9.26 11.50 7.79
N LEU A 50 9.52 10.23 8.09
CA LEU A 50 8.91 9.55 9.24
C LEU A 50 9.37 10.16 10.57
N ILE A 51 10.66 10.48 10.71
CA ILE A 51 11.21 11.15 11.89
C ILE A 51 10.51 12.50 12.11
N LEU A 52 10.38 13.30 11.04
CA LEU A 52 9.74 14.61 11.10
C LEU A 52 8.24 14.50 11.39
N LEU A 53 7.54 13.52 10.81
CA LEU A 53 6.12 13.27 11.06
C LEU A 53 5.87 12.96 12.53
N ILE A 54 6.65 12.04 13.10
CA ILE A 54 6.53 11.63 14.50
C ILE A 54 6.92 12.79 15.42
N ALA A 55 8.05 13.45 15.17
CA ALA A 55 8.50 14.59 15.97
C ALA A 55 7.46 15.72 15.98
N SER A 56 6.87 16.02 14.82
CA SER A 56 5.83 17.05 14.71
C SER A 56 4.55 16.66 15.44
N MET A 57 4.19 15.38 15.49
CA MET A 57 3.04 14.93 16.26
C MET A 57 3.31 14.95 17.77
N HIS A 58 4.51 14.57 18.17
CA HIS A 58 4.96 14.62 19.56
C HIS A 58 4.94 16.06 20.11
N ILE A 59 5.48 17.04 19.38
CA ILE A 59 5.44 18.46 19.76
C ILE A 59 4.00 18.99 19.90
N ARG A 60 3.06 18.50 19.10
CA ARG A 60 1.67 18.97 19.12
C ARG A 60 0.83 18.34 20.23
N GLN A 61 1.22 17.17 20.75
CA GLN A 61 0.42 16.42 21.73
C GLN A 61 0.95 16.54 23.15
N ILE A 62 2.23 16.88 23.32
CA ILE A 62 2.82 17.08 24.63
C ILE A 62 2.64 18.54 25.05
N SER A 63 2.00 18.75 26.21
CA SER A 63 1.97 20.07 26.84
C SER A 63 3.39 20.51 27.20
N LYS A 64 3.70 21.82 27.18
CA LYS A 64 5.05 22.36 27.45
C LYS A 64 5.67 21.90 28.79
N HIS A 65 4.90 21.30 29.70
CA HIS A 65 5.31 20.91 31.05
C HIS A 65 5.82 19.46 31.21
N GLU A 66 5.68 18.57 30.21
CA GLU A 66 6.08 17.16 30.32
C GLU A 66 6.99 16.74 29.15
N GLN A 67 8.23 17.24 29.12
CA GLN A 67 9.22 16.73 28.17
C GLN A 67 9.74 15.36 28.63
N HIS A 68 9.10 14.29 28.17
CA HIS A 68 9.62 12.94 28.35
C HIS A 68 10.75 12.64 27.35
N PRO A 69 11.88 12.05 27.78
CA PRO A 69 12.98 11.67 26.89
C PRO A 69 12.64 10.50 25.95
N LYS A 70 11.51 9.82 26.17
CA LYS A 70 11.06 8.66 25.39
C LYS A 70 9.88 9.01 24.50
N LEU A 71 9.81 8.39 23.32
CA LEU A 71 8.67 8.55 22.41
C LEU A 71 7.40 7.95 23.03
N ASP A 72 6.36 8.78 23.14
CA ASP A 72 5.06 8.41 23.70
C ASP A 72 4.25 7.52 22.73
N ASP A 73 3.73 6.41 23.25
CA ASP A 73 2.90 5.44 22.53
C ASP A 73 1.62 6.09 21.96
N HIS A 74 1.04 7.07 22.66
CA HIS A 74 -0.15 7.78 22.20
C HIS A 74 0.07 8.54 20.89
N VAL A 75 1.28 9.08 20.70
CA VAL A 75 1.69 9.76 19.48
C VAL A 75 1.70 8.80 18.30
N LEU A 76 2.23 7.59 18.52
CA LEU A 76 2.25 6.54 17.51
C LEU A 76 0.85 6.06 17.17
N ASP A 77 -0.02 5.85 18.16
CA ASP A 77 -1.40 5.45 17.94
C ASP A 77 -2.19 6.49 17.14
N THR A 78 -2.03 7.77 17.48
CA THR A 78 -2.65 8.87 16.76
C THR A 78 -2.16 8.94 15.31
N THR A 79 -0.84 8.83 15.12
CA THR A 79 -0.21 8.86 13.79
C THR A 79 -0.69 7.69 12.94
N MET A 80 -0.68 6.47 13.47
CA MET A 80 -1.19 5.28 12.79
C MET A 80 -2.68 5.38 12.46
N LYS A 81 -3.50 5.90 13.39
CA LYS A 81 -4.94 6.09 13.15
C LYS A 81 -5.18 7.01 11.96
N LYS A 82 -4.38 8.06 11.80
CA LYS A 82 -4.45 8.97 10.64
C LYS A 82 -3.92 8.30 9.37
N LEU A 83 -2.72 7.73 9.42
CA LEU A 83 -2.05 7.15 8.25
C LEU A 83 -2.84 5.99 7.64
N PHE A 84 -3.35 5.08 8.48
CA PHE A 84 -4.05 3.88 8.04
C PHE A 84 -5.58 4.05 7.95
N LYS A 85 -6.10 5.28 8.05
CA LYS A 85 -7.55 5.55 7.98
C LYS A 85 -8.18 4.99 6.71
N ASN A 86 -7.54 5.24 5.56
CA ASN A 86 -8.03 4.77 4.26
C ASN A 86 -7.92 3.25 4.13
N TYR A 87 -6.77 2.68 4.50
CA TYR A 87 -6.55 1.23 4.52
C TYR A 87 -7.57 0.47 5.38
N LYS A 88 -7.83 0.93 6.61
CA LYS A 88 -8.82 0.31 7.51
C LYS A 88 -10.22 0.35 6.92
N ARG A 89 -10.59 1.45 6.25
CA ARG A 89 -11.88 1.58 5.58
C ARG A 89 -11.99 0.69 4.35
N TRP A 90 -10.93 0.58 3.56
CA TRP A 90 -10.83 -0.35 2.43
C TRP A 90 -10.98 -1.81 2.88
N CYS A 91 -10.27 -2.23 3.94
CA CYS A 91 -10.41 -3.56 4.53
C CYS A 91 -11.86 -3.84 4.99
N LYS A 92 -12.46 -2.89 5.72
CA LYS A 92 -13.86 -2.98 6.16
C LYS A 92 -14.82 -3.13 4.98
N HIS A 93 -14.60 -2.35 3.91
CA HIS A 93 -15.42 -2.40 2.70
C HIS A 93 -15.36 -3.78 2.02
N LEU A 94 -14.18 -4.39 1.94
CA LEU A 94 -13.99 -5.70 1.33
C LEU A 94 -14.29 -6.89 2.27
N GLY A 95 -14.70 -6.62 3.51
CA GLY A 95 -14.94 -7.64 4.52
C GLY A 95 -13.68 -8.43 4.90
N ARG A 96 -12.51 -7.76 4.93
CA ARG A 96 -11.21 -8.35 5.30
C ARG A 96 -10.73 -7.82 6.64
N LYS A 97 -10.08 -8.69 7.42
CA LYS A 97 -9.31 -8.27 8.59
C LYS A 97 -8.09 -7.47 8.14
N THR A 98 -7.64 -6.54 8.97
CA THR A 98 -6.43 -5.76 8.68
C THR A 98 -5.19 -6.62 8.89
N SER A 99 -4.16 -6.43 8.06
CA SER A 99 -2.84 -7.04 8.22
C SER A 99 -1.95 -6.32 9.25
N LEU A 100 -2.52 -5.41 10.04
CA LEU A 100 -1.85 -4.66 11.11
C LEU A 100 -1.89 -5.47 12.41
N TRP A 101 -1.07 -6.51 12.50
CA TRP A 101 -0.99 -7.38 13.68
C TRP A 101 0.02 -6.81 14.67
N LEU A 102 -0.46 -6.45 15.86
CA LEU A 102 0.40 -5.96 16.94
C LEU A 102 0.68 -7.08 17.94
N PRO A 103 1.92 -7.20 18.45
CA PRO A 103 2.27 -8.18 19.47
C PRO A 103 1.61 -7.82 20.82
N THR A 104 1.50 -8.79 21.72
CA THR A 104 1.03 -8.56 23.09
C THR A 104 2.10 -7.90 23.95
N ILE A 105 3.38 -8.11 23.62
CA ILE A 105 4.53 -7.56 24.37
C ILE A 105 4.69 -6.08 24.04
N GLN A 106 4.45 -5.22 25.03
CA GLN A 106 4.41 -3.76 24.84
C GLN A 106 5.72 -3.18 24.30
N GLN A 107 6.88 -3.77 24.64
CA GLN A 107 8.18 -3.34 24.13
C GLN A 107 8.29 -3.52 22.60
N GLU A 108 7.67 -4.56 22.03
CA GLU A 108 7.70 -4.81 20.58
C GLU A 108 6.59 -4.06 19.83
N VAL A 109 5.54 -3.62 20.53
CA VAL A 109 4.41 -2.90 19.92
C VAL A 109 4.92 -1.64 19.22
N GLN A 110 5.75 -0.84 19.88
CA GLN A 110 6.31 0.39 19.33
C GLN A 110 7.11 0.11 18.04
N GLN A 111 8.02 -0.86 18.08
CA GLN A 111 8.79 -1.30 16.91
C GLN A 111 7.87 -1.73 15.76
N ARG A 112 6.81 -2.51 16.07
CA ARG A 112 5.83 -2.97 15.08
C ARG A 112 5.07 -1.83 14.41
N LYS A 113 4.63 -0.84 15.21
CA LYS A 113 3.93 0.35 14.72
C LYS A 113 4.81 1.13 13.74
N LEU A 114 6.09 1.32 14.10
CA LEU A 114 7.08 2.00 13.25
C LEU A 114 7.36 1.23 11.95
N LEU A 115 7.51 -0.10 12.02
CA LEU A 115 7.69 -0.94 10.84
C LEU A 115 6.50 -0.83 9.87
N TYR A 116 5.26 -0.87 10.36
CA TYR A 116 4.09 -0.70 9.49
C TYR A 116 4.03 0.69 8.87
N MET A 117 4.31 1.75 9.64
CA MET A 117 4.33 3.11 9.12
C MET A 117 5.45 3.31 8.08
N GLY A 118 6.65 2.82 8.37
CA GLY A 118 7.80 2.82 7.46
C GLY A 118 7.48 2.08 6.17
N LEU A 119 6.93 0.86 6.26
CA LEU A 119 6.53 0.05 5.10
C LEU A 119 5.52 0.80 4.22
N TYR A 120 4.49 1.42 4.81
CA TYR A 120 3.51 2.19 4.07
C TYR A 120 4.13 3.40 3.37
N LEU A 121 5.01 4.14 4.05
CA LEU A 121 5.69 5.29 3.47
C LEU A 121 6.67 4.90 2.35
N LEU A 122 7.37 3.77 2.47
CA LEU A 122 8.25 3.24 1.43
C LEU A 122 7.46 2.83 0.19
N ILE A 123 6.34 2.10 0.37
CA ILE A 123 5.40 1.77 -0.71
C ILE A 123 4.90 3.06 -1.37
N TRP A 124 4.50 4.06 -0.58
CA TRP A 124 4.06 5.35 -1.09
C TRP A 124 5.17 6.07 -1.86
N GLY A 125 6.41 6.03 -1.38
CA GLY A 125 7.57 6.68 -1.97
C GLY A 125 7.97 6.11 -3.33
N GLU A 126 7.78 4.81 -3.55
CA GLU A 126 8.08 4.14 -4.83
C GLU A 126 6.87 3.94 -5.74
N ALA A 127 5.65 4.13 -5.25
CA ALA A 127 4.43 3.95 -6.05
C ALA A 127 4.35 4.83 -7.30
N ALA A 128 5.13 5.91 -7.42
CA ALA A 128 5.13 6.83 -8.54
C ALA A 128 3.70 7.26 -8.93
N ASN A 129 3.26 6.94 -10.15
CA ASN A 129 1.94 7.24 -10.70
C ASN A 129 0.82 6.39 -10.09
N LEU A 130 1.12 5.29 -9.40
CA LEU A 130 0.12 4.44 -8.75
C LEU A 130 -0.52 5.14 -7.53
N ARG A 131 0.04 6.26 -7.05
CA ARG A 131 -0.55 7.09 -5.98
C ARG A 131 -1.94 7.62 -6.33
N PHE A 132 -2.26 7.72 -7.61
CA PHE A 132 -3.59 8.09 -8.09
C PHE A 132 -4.62 6.94 -7.99
N MET A 133 -4.21 5.77 -7.50
CA MET A 133 -5.03 4.60 -7.27
C MET A 133 -4.94 4.17 -5.79
N PRO A 134 -5.60 4.88 -4.86
CA PRO A 134 -5.46 4.64 -3.43
C PRO A 134 -5.91 3.24 -2.98
N GLU A 135 -6.86 2.61 -3.67
CA GLU A 135 -7.26 1.23 -3.36
C GLU A 135 -6.25 0.20 -3.89
N CYS A 136 -5.58 0.48 -5.01
CA CYS A 136 -4.40 -0.28 -5.43
C CYS A 136 -3.30 -0.21 -4.35
N LEU A 137 -3.04 0.97 -3.78
CA LEU A 137 -2.08 1.09 -2.68
C LEU A 137 -2.50 0.31 -1.44
N CYS A 138 -3.79 0.31 -1.11
CA CYS A 138 -4.31 -0.50 0.00
C CYS A 138 -4.08 -2.00 -0.24
N TYR A 139 -4.25 -2.48 -1.47
CA TYR A 139 -3.97 -3.86 -1.86
C TYR A 139 -2.49 -4.21 -1.68
N LEU A 140 -1.58 -3.39 -2.22
CA LEU A 140 -0.13 -3.60 -2.09
C LEU A 140 0.28 -3.63 -0.62
N PHE A 141 -0.16 -2.65 0.18
CA PHE A 141 0.13 -2.61 1.61
C PHE A 141 -0.47 -3.82 2.35
N HIS A 142 -1.69 -4.26 2.00
CA HIS A 142 -2.34 -5.39 2.66
C HIS A 142 -1.48 -6.66 2.61
N HIS A 143 -0.93 -6.97 1.42
CA HIS A 143 -0.12 -8.16 1.21
C HIS A 143 1.27 -8.02 1.81
N MET A 144 1.95 -6.89 1.59
CA MET A 144 3.30 -6.67 2.15
C MET A 144 3.29 -6.61 3.68
N ALA A 145 2.25 -6.04 4.30
CA ALA A 145 2.09 -6.05 5.75
C ALA A 145 1.82 -7.45 6.30
N PHE A 146 1.17 -8.32 5.52
CA PHE A 146 0.97 -9.73 5.88
C PHE A 146 2.30 -10.52 5.78
N GLU A 147 3.09 -10.29 4.73
CA GLU A 147 4.44 -10.86 4.63
C GLU A 147 5.34 -10.39 5.76
N LEU A 148 5.32 -9.09 6.07
CA LEU A 148 6.05 -8.51 7.20
C LEU A 148 5.70 -9.24 8.51
N TYR A 149 4.42 -9.51 8.74
CA TYR A 149 4.00 -10.29 9.91
C TYR A 149 4.61 -11.71 9.90
N GLY A 150 4.56 -12.41 8.75
CA GLY A 150 5.13 -13.75 8.61
C GLY A 150 6.64 -13.81 8.83
N VAL A 151 7.38 -12.83 8.31
CA VAL A 151 8.83 -12.68 8.53
C VAL A 151 9.12 -12.50 10.02
N LEU A 152 8.40 -11.59 10.68
CA LEU A 152 8.64 -11.26 12.08
C LEU A 152 8.15 -12.34 13.06
N ALA A 153 7.24 -13.23 12.63
CA ALA A 153 6.85 -14.41 13.40
C ALA A 153 7.92 -15.51 13.40
N GLY A 154 9.03 -15.30 12.67
CA GLY A 154 10.12 -16.29 12.58
C GLY A 154 9.71 -17.53 11.79
N ASN A 155 8.71 -17.40 10.89
CA ASN A 155 8.30 -18.52 10.07
C ASN A 155 9.50 -19.02 9.25
N VAL A 156 9.75 -20.32 9.30
CA VAL A 156 10.78 -20.97 8.51
C VAL A 156 10.15 -21.70 7.33
N ASN A 157 10.84 -21.70 6.20
CA ASN A 157 10.45 -22.51 5.07
C ASN A 157 10.68 -23.99 5.45
N PRO A 158 9.64 -24.85 5.41
CA PRO A 158 9.75 -26.24 5.84
C PRO A 158 10.70 -27.08 4.97
N VAL A 159 11.00 -26.63 3.74
CA VAL A 159 11.89 -27.31 2.79
C VAL A 159 13.34 -26.85 2.96
N THR A 160 13.58 -25.54 3.08
CA THR A 160 14.95 -24.99 3.11
C THR A 160 15.48 -24.79 4.53
N GLY A 161 14.61 -24.79 5.55
CA GLY A 161 14.96 -24.45 6.93
C GLY A 161 15.34 -22.99 7.14
N GLU A 162 15.27 -22.15 6.11
CA GLU A 162 15.61 -20.73 6.18
C GLU A 162 14.41 -19.89 6.59
N TYR A 163 14.65 -18.70 7.15
CA TYR A 163 13.59 -17.72 7.40
C TYR A 163 12.83 -17.40 6.12
N VAL A 164 11.50 -17.38 6.22
CA VAL A 164 10.60 -16.95 5.14
C VAL A 164 10.98 -15.52 4.75
N ARG A 165 11.28 -15.31 3.47
CA ARG A 165 11.53 -14.00 2.88
C ARG A 165 10.25 -13.50 2.18
N PRO A 166 10.04 -12.17 2.07
CA PRO A 166 8.98 -11.63 1.23
C PRO A 166 9.11 -12.15 -0.20
N PHE A 167 7.98 -12.43 -0.85
CA PHE A 167 7.94 -13.09 -2.15
C PHE A 167 8.71 -12.32 -3.23
N TYR A 168 8.55 -10.99 -3.23
CA TYR A 168 9.26 -10.11 -4.16
C TYR A 168 10.58 -9.59 -3.59
N GLY A 169 10.93 -9.92 -2.36
CA GLY A 169 12.10 -9.40 -1.67
C GLY A 169 13.42 -10.07 -2.07
N GLY A 170 14.51 -9.63 -1.43
CA GLY A 170 15.83 -10.25 -1.54
C GLY A 170 16.74 -9.77 -2.68
N GLU A 171 16.21 -8.99 -3.62
CA GLU A 171 17.00 -8.34 -4.68
C GLU A 171 16.94 -6.81 -4.55
N GLU A 172 17.94 -6.11 -5.10
CA GLU A 172 17.97 -4.65 -5.09
C GLU A 172 16.88 -4.06 -6.02
N GLU A 173 16.13 -3.10 -5.48
CA GLU A 173 15.00 -2.44 -6.15
C GLU A 173 13.89 -3.41 -6.62
N ALA A 174 13.79 -4.57 -5.96
CA ALA A 174 12.83 -5.59 -6.33
C ALA A 174 11.38 -5.13 -6.22
N PHE A 175 11.04 -4.26 -5.26
CA PHE A 175 9.71 -3.70 -5.15
C PHE A 175 9.34 -2.87 -6.39
N LEU A 176 10.22 -1.96 -6.83
CA LEU A 176 10.03 -1.19 -8.05
C LEU A 176 9.88 -2.11 -9.27
N LYS A 177 10.84 -3.02 -9.48
CA LYS A 177 10.92 -3.88 -10.68
C LYS A 177 9.80 -4.91 -10.77
N LYS A 178 9.46 -5.56 -9.66
CA LYS A 178 8.55 -6.73 -9.63
C LYS A 178 7.12 -6.39 -9.23
N VAL A 179 6.90 -5.25 -8.54
CA VAL A 179 5.56 -4.84 -8.08
C VAL A 179 5.06 -3.58 -8.77
N VAL A 180 5.83 -2.48 -8.75
CA VAL A 180 5.38 -1.19 -9.29
C VAL A 180 5.39 -1.19 -10.82
N THR A 181 6.46 -1.68 -11.45
CA THR A 181 6.62 -1.67 -12.91
C THR A 181 5.52 -2.43 -13.65
N PRO A 182 5.13 -3.67 -13.27
CA PRO A 182 4.05 -4.38 -13.98
C PRO A 182 2.72 -3.62 -13.99
N ILE A 183 2.36 -2.99 -12.88
CA ILE A 183 1.11 -2.20 -12.79
C ILE A 183 1.25 -0.90 -13.60
N SER A 184 2.42 -0.25 -13.51
CA SER A 184 2.69 1.00 -14.23
C SER A 184 2.67 0.83 -15.75
N ARG A 185 3.14 -0.31 -16.27
CA ARG A 185 3.07 -0.63 -17.71
C ARG A 185 1.63 -0.69 -18.23
N ILE A 186 0.68 -1.17 -17.43
CA ILE A 186 -0.74 -1.16 -17.81
C ILE A 186 -1.25 0.28 -17.90
N VAL A 187 -0.93 1.11 -16.90
CA VAL A 187 -1.30 2.53 -16.88
C VAL A 187 -0.72 3.27 -18.10
N GLU A 188 0.55 3.02 -18.42
CA GLU A 188 1.25 3.63 -19.56
C GLU A 188 0.67 3.19 -20.90
N THR A 189 0.40 1.89 -21.05
CA THR A 189 -0.25 1.34 -22.26
C THR A 189 -1.61 1.99 -22.47
N ASP A 190 -2.44 2.05 -21.43
CA ASP A 190 -3.78 2.65 -21.51
C ASP A 190 -3.73 4.18 -21.75
N LYS A 191 -2.63 4.85 -21.38
CA LYS A 191 -2.37 6.27 -21.71
C LYS A 191 -1.93 6.46 -23.16
N ALA A 192 -1.01 5.65 -23.66
CA ALA A 192 -0.51 5.72 -25.03
C ALA A 192 -1.61 5.41 -26.07
N GLU A 193 -2.53 4.51 -25.74
CA GLU A 193 -3.72 4.24 -26.56
C GLU A 193 -4.72 5.40 -26.53
N ARG A 194 -4.74 6.20 -25.44
CA ARG A 194 -5.57 7.41 -25.31
C ARG A 194 -5.03 8.57 -26.14
N SER A 195 -3.71 8.78 -26.14
CA SER A 195 -3.06 9.83 -26.94
C SER A 195 -3.01 9.53 -28.44
N GLY A 196 -3.42 8.33 -28.87
CA GLY A 196 -3.34 7.90 -30.26
C GLY A 196 -1.93 7.49 -30.70
N THR A 197 -0.97 7.45 -29.75
CA THR A 197 0.40 6.99 -29.99
C THR A 197 0.44 5.49 -30.35
N ILE A 198 -0.48 4.69 -29.78
CA ILE A 198 -0.67 3.29 -30.12
C ILE A 198 -2.07 3.10 -30.75
N LYS A 199 -2.13 2.43 -31.90
CA LYS A 199 -3.40 2.06 -32.55
C LYS A 199 -4.11 1.01 -31.70
N SER A 200 -5.32 1.31 -31.23
CA SER A 200 -6.17 0.37 -30.48
C SER A 200 -7.44 0.06 -31.27
N LYS A 201 -7.90 -1.20 -31.21
CA LYS A 201 -9.24 -1.59 -31.69
C LYS A 201 -10.25 -0.91 -30.75
N HIS A 202 -11.00 0.05 -31.28
CA HIS A 202 -11.90 0.91 -30.52
C HIS A 202 -12.82 0.12 -29.56
N SER A 203 -12.71 0.38 -28.24
CA SER A 203 -13.87 0.62 -27.35
C SER A 203 -13.60 0.65 -25.83
N HIS A 204 -12.41 0.32 -25.30
CA HIS A 204 -12.26 0.30 -23.83
C HIS A 204 -10.92 0.83 -23.28
N ARG A 205 -10.72 2.15 -23.39
CA ARG A 205 -9.63 2.87 -22.71
C ARG A 205 -9.93 2.99 -21.21
N ARG A 206 -9.11 2.43 -20.32
CA ARG A 206 -9.27 2.56 -18.85
C ARG A 206 -8.43 3.71 -18.32
N ASN A 207 -8.99 4.59 -17.48
CA ASN A 207 -8.26 5.60 -16.73
C ASN A 207 -7.82 5.09 -15.34
N TYR A 208 -7.18 5.95 -14.54
CA TYR A 208 -6.78 5.59 -13.17
C TYR A 208 -7.98 5.15 -12.33
N ASP A 209 -9.14 5.79 -12.47
CA ASP A 209 -10.35 5.41 -11.75
C ASP A 209 -10.87 4.04 -12.17
N ASP A 210 -10.83 3.74 -13.47
CA ASP A 210 -11.27 2.45 -14.01
C ASP A 210 -10.36 1.30 -13.53
N LEU A 211 -9.04 1.53 -13.51
CA LEU A 211 -8.07 0.56 -12.99
C LEU A 211 -8.21 0.41 -11.47
N ASN A 212 -8.38 1.52 -10.76
CA ASN A 212 -8.53 1.54 -9.31
C ASN A 212 -9.87 0.90 -8.87
N ALA A 213 -10.91 0.95 -9.72
CA ALA A 213 -12.20 0.29 -9.48
C ALA A 213 -12.05 -1.24 -9.32
N PHE A 214 -11.05 -1.87 -9.95
CA PHE A 214 -10.75 -3.29 -9.73
C PHE A 214 -10.48 -3.59 -8.25
N PHE A 215 -9.75 -2.71 -7.56
CA PHE A 215 -9.40 -2.85 -6.14
C PHE A 215 -10.53 -2.53 -5.17
N TRP A 216 -11.68 -2.08 -5.67
CA TRP A 216 -12.92 -1.97 -4.89
C TRP A 216 -13.70 -3.29 -4.83
N SER A 217 -13.37 -4.28 -5.66
CA SER A 217 -13.97 -5.62 -5.60
C SER A 217 -13.15 -6.57 -4.75
N ARG A 218 -13.81 -7.57 -4.15
CA ARG A 218 -13.13 -8.72 -3.52
C ARG A 218 -12.35 -9.55 -4.55
N ASP A 219 -12.67 -9.39 -5.84
CA ASP A 219 -11.96 -10.05 -6.93
C ASP A 219 -10.52 -9.56 -7.08
N CYS A 220 -10.16 -8.41 -6.49
CA CYS A 220 -8.77 -7.97 -6.49
C CYS A 220 -7.84 -8.98 -5.82
N PHE A 221 -8.32 -9.77 -4.86
CA PHE A 221 -7.54 -10.85 -4.25
C PHE A 221 -7.30 -12.04 -5.19
N GLN A 222 -8.03 -12.14 -6.30
CA GLN A 222 -7.73 -13.10 -7.36
C GLN A 222 -6.48 -12.70 -8.14
N LEU A 223 -6.04 -11.43 -8.09
CA LEU A 223 -4.74 -11.04 -8.64
C LEU A 223 -3.60 -11.83 -8.00
N GLY A 224 -3.72 -12.16 -6.72
CA GLY A 224 -2.76 -12.97 -5.98
C GLY A 224 -1.56 -12.18 -5.47
N TRP A 225 -0.79 -12.85 -4.61
CA TRP A 225 0.50 -12.39 -4.12
C TRP A 225 1.44 -13.60 -4.04
N PRO A 226 2.25 -13.85 -5.08
CA PRO A 226 2.54 -12.96 -6.21
C PRO A 226 1.35 -12.70 -7.13
N MET A 227 1.34 -11.50 -7.70
CA MET A 227 0.44 -11.09 -8.77
C MET A 227 0.62 -12.01 -9.98
N ARG A 228 -0.44 -12.71 -10.36
CA ARG A 228 -0.43 -13.62 -11.50
C ARG A 228 -0.45 -12.83 -12.80
N ALA A 229 0.50 -13.09 -13.69
CA ALA A 229 0.62 -12.39 -14.98
C ALA A 229 -0.59 -12.62 -15.90
N ASP A 230 -1.33 -13.72 -15.71
CA ASP A 230 -2.53 -14.10 -16.45
C ASP A 230 -3.84 -13.58 -15.82
N ALA A 231 -3.76 -12.82 -14.72
CA ALA A 231 -4.93 -12.25 -14.07
C ALA A 231 -5.67 -11.27 -15.00
N GLU A 232 -7.00 -11.20 -14.86
CA GLU A 232 -7.84 -10.30 -15.68
C GLU A 232 -7.40 -8.83 -15.60
N PHE A 233 -6.81 -8.41 -14.49
CA PHE A 233 -6.27 -7.07 -14.31
C PHE A 233 -5.24 -6.70 -15.39
N PHE A 234 -4.35 -7.64 -15.73
CA PHE A 234 -3.29 -7.46 -16.73
C PHE A 234 -3.75 -7.76 -18.15
N LYS A 235 -4.86 -8.49 -18.33
CA LYS A 235 -5.43 -8.79 -19.65
C LYS A 235 -6.08 -7.54 -20.27
N LYS A 236 -6.00 -7.41 -21.59
CA LYS A 236 -6.77 -6.40 -22.34
C LYS A 236 -8.18 -6.94 -22.59
N LYS A 237 -9.20 -6.08 -22.45
CA LYS A 237 -10.59 -6.48 -22.77
C LYS A 237 -10.81 -6.87 -24.24
N SER A 238 -9.90 -6.51 -25.15
CA SER A 238 -9.92 -6.99 -26.54
C SER A 238 -9.87 -8.52 -26.62
N ASP A 239 -9.21 -9.17 -25.67
CA ASP A 239 -8.93 -10.61 -25.70
C ASP A 239 -10.09 -11.41 -25.07
N LEU A 240 -10.96 -10.75 -24.30
CA LEU A 240 -12.21 -11.32 -23.78
C LEU A 240 -13.32 -11.34 -24.84
N CYS A 241 -13.25 -10.48 -25.86
CA CYS A 241 -14.25 -10.42 -26.92
C CYS A 241 -14.13 -11.58 -27.92
N GLU A 242 -12.94 -12.18 -28.08
CA GLU A 242 -12.75 -13.36 -28.95
C GLU A 242 -13.52 -14.59 -28.44
N LEU A 243 -13.78 -14.69 -27.13
CA LEU A 243 -14.62 -15.73 -26.52
C LEU A 243 -16.13 -15.46 -26.64
N CYS A 244 -16.55 -14.20 -26.84
CA CYS A 244 -17.97 -13.83 -26.97
C CYS A 244 -18.49 -13.87 -28.42
N SER A 245 -17.69 -14.38 -29.36
CA SER A 245 -18.06 -14.55 -30.78
C SER A 245 -19.30 -15.41 -31.03
N SER A 246 -19.90 -16.01 -29.99
CA SER A 246 -21.06 -16.91 -30.06
C SER A 246 -22.40 -16.30 -29.61
N SER A 247 -22.48 -15.01 -29.24
CA SER A 247 -23.77 -14.42 -28.86
C SER A 247 -24.00 -13.00 -29.40
N THR A 248 -25.24 -12.73 -29.82
CA THR A 248 -25.61 -11.60 -30.68
C THR A 248 -25.17 -10.23 -30.16
N PRO A 249 -24.53 -9.37 -30.98
CA PRO A 249 -23.80 -8.17 -30.53
C PRO A 249 -24.61 -7.06 -29.84
N GLN A 250 -25.93 -7.03 -29.99
CA GLN A 250 -26.73 -5.85 -29.59
C GLN A 250 -27.18 -5.86 -28.12
N VAL A 251 -27.28 -7.03 -27.47
CA VAL A 251 -27.75 -7.12 -26.08
C VAL A 251 -26.61 -6.90 -25.07
N CYS A 252 -25.39 -7.36 -25.40
CA CYS A 252 -24.24 -7.29 -24.50
C CYS A 252 -23.72 -5.87 -24.29
N VAL A 253 -23.75 -5.02 -25.34
CA VAL A 253 -23.25 -3.65 -25.27
C VAL A 253 -24.14 -2.76 -24.39
N ARG A 254 -25.47 -2.91 -24.47
CA ARG A 254 -26.42 -2.08 -23.70
C ARG A 254 -26.42 -2.40 -22.21
N VAL A 255 -26.32 -3.68 -21.82
CA VAL A 255 -26.30 -4.08 -20.40
C VAL A 255 -24.98 -3.65 -19.73
N CYS A 256 -23.84 -3.81 -20.42
CA CYS A 256 -22.54 -3.38 -19.91
C CYS A 256 -22.42 -1.85 -19.76
N PHE A 257 -22.98 -1.07 -20.69
CA PHE A 257 -22.95 0.40 -20.61
C PHE A 257 -23.79 0.94 -19.45
N ILE A 258 -24.97 0.36 -19.21
CA ILE A 258 -25.88 0.82 -18.14
C ILE A 258 -25.28 0.50 -16.77
N LEU A 259 -24.72 -0.71 -16.58
CA LEU A 259 -24.07 -1.10 -15.32
C LEU A 259 -22.80 -0.29 -15.02
N ALA A 260 -22.00 0.05 -16.04
CA ALA A 260 -20.83 0.89 -15.88
C ALA A 260 -21.19 2.34 -15.51
N THR A 261 -22.25 2.89 -16.10
CA THR A 261 -22.66 4.28 -15.88
C THR A 261 -23.30 4.47 -14.49
N VAL A 262 -24.13 3.52 -14.05
CA VAL A 262 -24.75 3.56 -12.71
C VAL A 262 -23.70 3.37 -11.60
N ARG A 263 -22.71 2.48 -11.79
CA ARG A 263 -21.58 2.35 -10.85
C ARG A 263 -20.71 3.61 -10.80
N SER A 264 -20.44 4.23 -11.95
CA SER A 264 -19.63 5.46 -12.05
C SER A 264 -20.30 6.66 -11.36
N TRP A 265 -21.62 6.81 -11.49
CA TRP A 265 -22.37 7.90 -10.85
C TRP A 265 -22.44 7.76 -9.33
N VAL A 266 -22.74 6.54 -8.82
CA VAL A 266 -22.73 6.26 -7.38
C VAL A 266 -21.33 6.44 -6.75
N GLN A 267 -20.27 6.13 -7.49
CA GLN A 267 -18.89 6.36 -7.06
C GLN A 267 -18.50 7.84 -7.10
N ARG A 268 -18.96 8.63 -8.08
CA ARG A 268 -18.66 10.08 -8.17
C ARG A 268 -19.24 10.89 -7.01
N SER A 269 -20.45 10.56 -6.56
CA SER A 269 -21.10 11.25 -5.44
C SER A 269 -20.37 11.04 -4.09
N ARG A 270 -19.66 9.91 -3.92
CA ARG A 270 -18.84 9.64 -2.74
C ARG A 270 -17.45 10.30 -2.78
N ARG A 271 -16.93 10.66 -3.97
CA ARG A 271 -15.58 11.24 -4.13
C ARG A 271 -15.42 12.66 -3.56
N ARG A 272 -16.46 13.50 -3.66
CA ARG A 272 -16.38 14.91 -3.23
C ARG A 272 -16.32 15.09 -1.71
N TRP A 273 -16.77 14.10 -0.93
CA TRP A 273 -16.81 14.16 0.53
C TRP A 273 -15.53 13.64 1.23
N TRP A 274 -14.65 12.93 0.53
CA TRP A 274 -13.63 12.10 1.19
C TRP A 274 -12.20 12.65 1.13
N TRP A 275 -11.90 13.56 0.21
CA TRP A 275 -10.56 14.09 -0.02
C TRP A 275 -10.39 15.61 0.21
N SER A 276 -11.49 16.34 0.40
CA SER A 276 -11.43 17.71 0.91
C SER A 276 -11.44 17.65 2.43
N GLY A 277 -10.37 18.11 3.07
CA GLY A 277 -10.30 18.30 4.51
C GLY A 277 -11.27 19.39 4.99
N GLY A 278 -12.56 19.06 5.05
CA GLY A 278 -13.59 19.88 5.71
C GLY A 278 -13.66 19.52 7.18
N GLY A 279 -13.33 20.47 8.06
CA GLY A 279 -13.74 20.42 9.45
C GLY A 279 -15.25 20.28 9.56
N LEU A 280 -15.69 19.56 10.58
CA LEU A 280 -17.09 19.61 11.03
C LEU A 280 -17.39 21.05 11.47
N PRO A 281 -18.50 21.69 11.04
CA PRO A 281 -19.15 22.68 11.87
C PRO A 281 -19.82 21.94 13.04
N GLU A 282 -19.55 22.41 14.26
CA GLU A 282 -20.35 22.08 15.43
C GLU A 282 -21.81 22.45 15.13
N LEU A 283 -22.71 21.47 15.21
CA LEU A 283 -24.13 21.73 15.38
C LEU A 283 -24.38 21.80 16.89
N THR A 284 -24.24 23.00 17.44
CA THR A 284 -24.87 23.36 18.70
C THR A 284 -26.38 23.42 18.49
N GLY A 285 -27.12 22.56 19.18
CA GLY A 285 -28.55 22.71 19.37
C GLY A 285 -28.80 23.71 20.49
N HIS A 286 -29.54 24.77 20.17
CA HIS A 286 -30.38 25.46 21.15
C HIS A 286 -31.70 24.70 21.29
#